data_AF-A0A2Z6ZZ87-F1
#
_entry.id   AF-A0A2Z6ZZ87-F1
#
_cell.length_a   1.000
_cell.length_b   1.000
_cell.length_c   1.000
_cell.angle_alpha   90.00
_cell.angle_beta   90.00
_cell.angle_gamma   90.00
#
_symmetry.space_group_name_H-M   'P 1'
#
loop_
_entity.id
_entity.type
_entity.pdbx_description
1 polymer ?
#
loop_
_entity_poly.entity_id
_entity_poly.type
_entity_poly.pdbx_seq_one_letter_code
_entity_poly.pdbx_strand_id
1 'polypeptide(L)'
;MAIDKATDKAGRTRADIAKRLLSAWDPRLKNALSQCLHGYDDALAALRLAWSDLSKGHYMELYQDANYAGRGFTSCEQAFIDNSLTSPLTTDNRHLSNYCNILQIIANASY
;
A
#
# COMPACT_ATOMS: atom_id res chain seq x y z
N MET A 1 -4.81 16.21 -1.06
CA MET A 1 -3.43 16.12 -0.53
C MET A 1 -2.78 14.81 -0.98
N ALA A 2 -1.47 14.61 -0.80
CA ALA A 2 -0.79 13.37 -1.22
C ALA A 2 -1.38 12.12 -0.54
N ILE A 3 -1.75 12.24 0.73
CA ILE A 3 -2.37 11.18 1.52
C ILE A 3 -3.75 10.77 1.02
N ASP A 4 -4.59 11.72 0.58
CA ASP A 4 -5.92 11.40 0.04
C ASP A 4 -5.77 10.61 -1.28
N LYS A 5 -4.84 11.05 -2.14
CA LYS A 5 -4.55 10.35 -3.40
C LYS A 5 -4.02 8.92 -3.15
N ALA A 6 -3.19 8.74 -2.12
CA ALA A 6 -2.69 7.44 -1.71
C ALA A 6 -3.84 6.54 -1.24
N THR A 7 -4.67 7.02 -0.31
CA THR A 7 -5.81 6.28 0.24
C THR A 7 -6.83 5.89 -0.83
N ASP A 8 -7.21 6.81 -1.71
CA ASP A 8 -8.17 6.55 -2.80
C ASP A 8 -7.63 5.55 -3.82
N LYS A 9 -6.34 5.65 -4.15
CA LYS A 9 -5.70 4.71 -5.08
C LYS A 9 -5.55 3.33 -4.44
N ALA A 10 -5.08 3.27 -3.19
CA ALA A 10 -4.93 2.01 -2.46
C ALA A 10 -6.29 1.30 -2.31
N GLY A 11 -7.35 2.04 -2.01
CA GLY A 11 -8.71 1.49 -1.89
C GLY A 11 -9.21 0.88 -3.20
N ARG A 12 -8.99 1.56 -4.34
CA ARG A 12 -9.35 1.05 -5.66
C ARG A 12 -8.53 -0.19 -6.04
N THR A 13 -7.22 -0.14 -5.88
CA THR A 13 -6.34 -1.28 -6.20
C THR A 13 -6.65 -2.48 -5.31
N ARG A 14 -6.95 -2.27 -4.01
CA ARG A 14 -7.42 -3.31 -3.08
C ARG A 14 -8.71 -3.97 -3.54
N ALA A 15 -9.68 -3.19 -4.00
CA ALA A 15 -10.92 -3.72 -4.57
C ALA A 15 -10.67 -4.56 -5.83
N ASP A 16 -9.73 -4.13 -6.68
CA ASP A 16 -9.35 -4.88 -7.89
C ASP A 16 -8.59 -6.17 -7.57
N ILE A 17 -7.73 -6.18 -6.54
CA ILE A 17 -7.08 -7.40 -6.02
C ILE A 17 -8.15 -8.40 -5.57
N ALA A 18 -9.12 -7.95 -4.77
CA ALA A 18 -10.21 -8.80 -4.27
C ALA A 18 -11.02 -9.41 -5.43
N LYS A 19 -11.35 -8.63 -6.46
CA LYS A 19 -12.03 -9.14 -7.66
C LYS A 19 -11.20 -10.19 -8.39
N ARG A 20 -9.90 -9.93 -8.61
CA ARG A 20 -8.99 -10.86 -9.26
C ARG A 20 -8.87 -12.17 -8.48
N LEU A 21 -8.81 -12.09 -7.15
CA LEU A 21 -8.72 -13.25 -6.26
C LEU A 21 -9.94 -14.16 -6.39
N LEU A 22 -11.15 -13.59 -6.44
CA LEU A 22 -12.39 -14.35 -6.63
C LEU A 22 -12.41 -15.11 -7.97
N SER A 23 -11.83 -14.53 -9.02
CA SER A 23 -11.78 -15.12 -10.36
C SER A 23 -10.56 -16.00 -10.63
N ALA A 24 -9.56 -16.03 -9.74
CA ALA A 24 -8.32 -16.76 -9.97
C ALA A 24 -8.55 -18.28 -9.86
N TRP A 25 -7.94 -19.06 -10.76
CA TRP A 25 -7.99 -20.53 -10.72
C TRP A 25 -6.64 -21.13 -10.34
N ASP A 26 -5.54 -20.51 -10.79
CA ASP A 26 -4.17 -20.90 -10.43
C ASP A 26 -3.95 -20.71 -8.91
N PRO A 27 -3.61 -21.77 -8.16
CA PRO A 27 -3.31 -21.68 -6.73
C PRO A 27 -2.19 -20.69 -6.38
N ARG A 28 -1.16 -20.58 -7.23
CA ARG A 28 -0.05 -19.63 -7.02
C ARG A 28 -0.54 -18.18 -7.13
N LEU A 29 -1.39 -17.92 -8.12
CA LEU A 29 -2.01 -16.61 -8.31
C LEU A 29 -2.94 -16.28 -7.15
N LYS A 30 -3.73 -17.23 -6.66
CA LYS A 30 -4.56 -17.05 -5.45
C LYS A 30 -3.71 -16.70 -4.23
N ASN A 31 -2.61 -17.42 -4.02
CA ASN A 31 -1.71 -17.17 -2.90
C ASN A 31 -1.11 -15.76 -2.98
N ALA A 32 -0.54 -15.38 -4.13
CA ALA A 32 0.03 -14.05 -4.34
C ALA A 32 -1.02 -12.93 -4.15
N LEU A 33 -2.22 -13.08 -4.71
CA LEU A 33 -3.31 -12.12 -4.56
C LEU A 33 -3.81 -12.03 -3.11
N SER A 34 -3.88 -13.15 -2.38
CA SER A 34 -4.30 -13.16 -0.98
C SER A 34 -3.31 -12.44 -0.08
N GLN A 35 -2.00 -12.68 -0.26
CA GLN A 35 -0.95 -11.97 0.48
C GLN A 35 -0.93 -10.48 0.14
N CYS A 36 -1.07 -10.15 -1.15
CA CYS A 36 -1.19 -8.77 -1.59
C CYS A 36 -2.42 -8.08 -0.98
N LEU A 37 -3.58 -8.76 -0.91
CA LEU A 37 -4.79 -8.21 -0.31
C LEU A 37 -4.57 -7.85 1.16
N HIS A 38 -3.92 -8.74 1.93
CA HIS A 38 -3.58 -8.49 3.33
C HIS A 38 -2.64 -7.27 3.47
N GLY A 39 -1.58 -7.20 2.66
CA GLY A 39 -0.66 -6.05 2.67
C GLY A 39 -1.35 -4.73 2.32
N TYR A 40 -2.36 -4.75 1.43
CA TYR A 40 -3.18 -3.56 1.12
C TYR A 40 -4.14 -3.17 2.23
N ASP A 41 -4.71 -4.13 2.96
CA ASP A 41 -5.56 -3.86 4.12
C ASP A 41 -4.77 -3.19 5.24
N ASP A 42 -3.58 -3.70 5.53
CA ASP A 42 -2.65 -3.13 6.50
C ASP A 42 -2.17 -1.73 6.07
N ALA A 43 -1.82 -1.57 4.79
CA ALA A 43 -1.40 -0.27 4.26
C ALA A 43 -2.51 0.78 4.30
N LEU A 44 -3.76 0.38 4.03
CA LEU A 44 -4.92 1.27 4.15
C LEU A 44 -5.19 1.68 5.60
N ALA A 45 -5.00 0.78 6.57
CA ALA A 45 -5.09 1.12 7.97
C ALA A 45 -4.04 2.17 8.35
N ALA A 46 -2.78 1.95 7.97
CA ALA A 46 -1.70 2.91 8.24
C ALA A 46 -1.88 4.25 7.52
N LEU A 47 -2.37 4.28 6.27
CA LEU A 47 -2.68 5.54 5.59
C LEU A 47 -3.76 6.36 6.30
N ARG A 48 -4.73 5.71 6.98
CA ARG A 48 -5.72 6.40 7.81
C ARG A 48 -5.12 6.97 9.08
N LEU A 49 -4.20 6.25 9.71
CA LEU A 49 -3.48 6.73 10.90
C LEU A 49 -2.57 7.91 10.54
N ALA A 50 -1.78 7.78 9.48
CA ALA A 50 -0.98 8.86 8.89
C ALA A 50 -1.81 10.13 8.61
N TRP A 51 -3.06 9.98 8.17
CA TRP A 51 -3.96 11.11 7.93
C TRP A 51 -4.32 11.82 9.24
N SER A 52 -4.66 11.05 10.26
CA SER A 52 -4.90 11.56 11.61
C SER A 52 -3.66 12.28 12.15
N ASP A 53 -2.48 11.71 11.99
CA ASP A 53 -1.24 12.26 12.55
C ASP A 53 -0.78 13.52 11.84
N LEU A 54 -0.93 13.58 10.51
CA LEU A 54 -0.73 14.81 9.76
C LEU A 54 -1.68 15.93 10.23
N SER A 55 -2.94 15.62 10.53
CA SER A 55 -3.89 16.62 11.03
C SER A 55 -3.57 17.14 12.43
N LYS A 56 -2.86 16.34 13.23
CA LYS A 56 -2.45 16.67 14.61
C LYS A 56 -1.05 17.26 14.71
N GLY A 57 -0.29 17.28 13.60
CA GLY A 57 1.12 17.67 13.60
C GLY A 57 2.06 16.64 14.23
N HIS A 58 1.63 15.37 14.31
CA HIS A 58 2.42 14.26 14.83
C HIS A 58 3.34 13.70 13.72
N TYR A 59 4.38 14.45 13.37
CA TYR A 59 5.17 14.15 12.18
C TYR A 59 6.04 12.88 12.32
N MET A 60 6.44 12.48 13.53
CA MET A 60 7.17 11.22 13.73
C MET A 60 6.29 10.01 13.43
N GLU A 61 5.04 10.02 13.92
CA GLU A 61 4.05 8.98 13.70
C GLU A 61 3.61 8.96 12.23
N LEU A 62 3.39 10.12 11.61
CA LEU A 62 3.15 10.23 10.16
C LEU A 62 4.26 9.54 9.35
N TYR A 63 5.53 9.75 9.71
CA TYR A 63 6.65 9.10 9.03
C TYR A 63 6.57 7.57 9.16
N GLN A 64 6.32 7.07 10.39
CA GLN A 64 6.25 5.64 10.68
C GLN A 64 5.09 4.97 9.93
N ASP A 65 3.91 5.56 9.96
CA ASP A 65 2.72 5.04 9.29
C ASP A 65 2.87 5.08 7.77
N ALA A 66 3.44 6.15 7.22
CA ALA A 66 3.73 6.23 5.79
C ALA A 66 4.76 5.16 5.38
N ASN A 67 5.78 4.89 6.21
CA ASN A 67 6.74 3.82 5.97
C ASN A 67 6.06 2.44 5.99
N TYR A 68 5.21 2.19 6.98
CA TYR A 68 4.49 0.93 7.12
C TYR A 68 3.54 0.68 5.93
N ALA A 69 2.80 1.70 5.50
CA ALA A 69 1.98 1.61 4.29
C ALA A 69 2.81 1.30 3.04
N GLY A 70 3.96 1.95 2.87
CA GLY A 70 4.89 1.68 1.76
C GLY A 70 5.41 0.23 1.74
N ARG A 71 5.64 -0.35 2.91
CA ARG A 71 6.01 -1.78 3.04
C ARG A 71 4.89 -2.69 2.56
N GLY A 72 3.64 -2.41 2.90
CA GLY A 72 2.49 -3.21 2.41
C GLY A 72 2.44 -3.32 0.88
N PHE A 73 2.67 -2.21 0.18
CA PHE A 73 2.72 -2.20 -1.30
C PHE A 73 3.93 -2.96 -1.86
N THR A 74 5.08 -2.86 -1.18
CA THR A 74 6.30 -3.59 -1.57
C THR A 74 6.15 -5.09 -1.33
N SER A 75 5.57 -5.48 -0.19
CA SER A 75 5.26 -6.87 0.14
C SER A 75 4.25 -7.49 -0.82
N CYS A 76 3.28 -6.71 -1.33
CA CYS A 76 2.42 -7.18 -2.41
C CYS A 76 3.25 -7.56 -3.65
N GLU A 77 4.18 -6.70 -4.09
CA GLU A 77 5.03 -7.01 -5.24
C GLU A 77 5.89 -8.26 -5.00
N GLN A 78 6.46 -8.36 -3.79
CA GLN A 78 7.25 -9.51 -3.38
C GLN A 78 6.43 -10.81 -3.40
N ALA A 79 5.16 -10.78 -3.00
CA ALA A 79 4.30 -11.96 -3.04
C ALA A 79 4.14 -12.55 -4.45
N PHE A 80 4.13 -11.72 -5.51
CA PHE A 80 4.13 -12.21 -6.88
C PHE A 80 5.48 -12.84 -7.25
N ILE A 81 6.59 -12.19 -6.87
CA ILE A 81 7.95 -12.69 -7.11
C ILE A 81 8.16 -14.05 -6.43
N ASP A 82 7.76 -14.19 -5.16
CA ASP A 82 7.90 -15.42 -4.37
C ASP A 82 7.09 -16.58 -4.97
N ASN A 83 5.99 -16.26 -5.66
CA ASN A 83 5.18 -17.25 -6.38
C ASN A 83 5.61 -17.44 -7.85
N SER A 84 6.74 -16.85 -8.26
CA SER A 84 7.26 -16.87 -9.64
C SER A 84 6.26 -16.35 -10.68
N LEU A 85 5.56 -15.27 -10.33
CA LEU A 85 4.56 -14.60 -11.16
C LEU A 85 4.98 -13.16 -11.47
N THR A 86 4.57 -12.66 -12.63
CA THR A 86 4.62 -11.22 -12.91
C THR A 86 3.43 -10.53 -12.25
N SER A 87 3.71 -9.53 -11.41
CA SER A 87 2.67 -8.74 -10.75
C SER A 87 1.89 -7.92 -11.78
N PRO A 88 0.55 -8.02 -11.83
CA PRO A 88 -0.28 -7.11 -12.61
C PRO A 88 -0.42 -5.73 -11.94
N LEU A 89 0.20 -5.54 -10.78
CA LEU A 89 0.02 -4.39 -9.90
C LEU A 89 1.30 -3.57 -9.74
N THR A 90 2.40 -3.94 -10.41
CA THR A 90 3.71 -3.28 -10.28
C THR A 90 3.65 -1.76 -10.40
N THR A 91 2.88 -1.24 -11.37
CA THR A 91 2.73 0.21 -11.57
C THR A 91 1.97 0.85 -10.40
N ASP A 92 0.92 0.20 -9.91
CA ASP A 92 0.11 0.70 -8.81
C ASP A 92 0.87 0.65 -7.49
N ASN A 93 1.53 -0.46 -7.20
CA ASN A 93 2.41 -0.65 -6.03
C ASN A 93 3.46 0.46 -5.98
N ARG A 94 4.14 0.71 -7.11
CA ARG A 94 5.16 1.77 -7.22
C ARG A 94 4.59 3.17 -7.05
N HIS A 95 3.44 3.48 -7.67
CA HIS A 95 2.79 4.78 -7.48
C HIS A 95 2.39 5.01 -6.02
N LEU A 96 1.88 3.98 -5.35
CA LEU A 96 1.50 4.04 -3.95
C LEU A 96 2.72 4.18 -3.03
N SER A 97 3.79 3.44 -3.27
CA SER A 97 5.06 3.63 -2.57
C SER A 97 5.63 5.04 -2.76
N ASN A 98 5.49 5.63 -3.96
CA ASN A 98 5.92 7.02 -4.19
C ASN A 98 5.09 8.03 -3.37
N TYR A 99 3.78 7.81 -3.20
CA TYR A 99 2.99 8.65 -2.29
C TYR A 99 3.46 8.52 -0.84
N CYS A 100 3.73 7.30 -0.37
CA CYS A 100 4.30 7.05 0.97
C CYS A 100 5.66 7.74 1.15
N ASN A 101 6.50 7.78 0.12
CA ASN A 101 7.78 8.49 0.16
C ASN A 101 7.58 10.01 0.26
N ILE A 102 6.62 10.57 -0.47
CA ILE A 102 6.26 11.99 -0.36
C ILE A 102 5.80 12.33 1.07
N LEU A 103 4.97 11.47 1.68
CA LEU A 103 4.52 11.67 3.06
C LEU A 103 5.67 11.62 4.07
N GLN A 104 6.61 10.68 3.89
CA GLN A 104 7.83 10.61 4.71
C GLN A 104 8.70 11.87 4.56
N ILE A 105 8.83 12.43 3.34
CA ILE A 105 9.56 13.68 3.12
C ILE A 105 8.86 14.86 3.82
N ILE A 106 7.54 14.97 3.70
CA ILE A 106 6.75 16.02 4.37
C ILE A 106 6.93 15.94 5.89
N ALA A 107 6.82 14.74 6.46
CA ALA A 107 7.04 14.48 7.88
C ALA A 107 8.43 14.93 8.34
N ASN A 108 9.47 14.50 7.63
CA ASN A 108 10.85 14.80 7.98
C ASN A 108 11.21 16.29 7.82
N ALA A 109 10.58 17.00 6.87
CA ALA A 109 10.78 18.44 6.68
C ALA A 109 10.00 19.30 7.69
N SER A 110 9.07 18.70 8.42
CA SER A 110 8.23 19.36 9.43
C SER A 110 8.67 19.05 10.86
N TYR A 111 9.80 18.35 11.00
CA TYR A 111 10.49 18.04 12.25
C TYR A 111 11.51 19.11 12.61
#